data_AF-A0A3E0N3T9-F1
#
_entry.id   AF-A0A3E0N3T9-F1
#
_cell.length_a   1.000
_cell.length_b   1.000
_cell.length_c   1.000
_cell.angle_alpha   90.00
_cell.angle_beta   90.00
_cell.angle_gamma   90.00
#
_symmetry.space_group_name_H-M   'P 1'
#
loop_
_entity.id
_entity.type
_entity.pdbx_description
1 polymer ?
#
loop_
_entity_poly.entity_id
_entity_poly.type
_entity_poly.pdbx_seq_one_letter_code
_entity_poly.pdbx_strand_id
1 'polypeptide(L)'
;MRHHESHLDGGDGVDRRTLRPPRSERPTWVKRATTQDKIDSFWSGESFDLPESQELSYHLAVVLVRNLMSDYPRRVLDFLNSAEFSDAGNAALIDSCGISLVDLVGQFLGRGPWSPRTDYSDAEA
;
A
#
# COMPACT_ATOMS: atom_id res chain seq x y z
N MET A 1 61.65 13.64 16.13
CA MET A 1 60.35 14.35 15.96
C MET A 1 59.40 13.32 15.34
N ARG A 2 58.62 12.55 16.11
CA ARG A 2 57.31 12.85 16.76
C ARG A 2 56.18 13.21 15.76
N HIS A 3 55.23 12.26 15.66
CA HIS A 3 53.78 12.33 15.36
C HIS A 3 53.36 12.97 14.01
N HIS A 4 52.44 12.40 13.23
CA HIS A 4 51.05 12.16 13.63
C HIS A 4 50.38 11.08 12.75
N GLU A 5 49.71 10.12 13.42
CA GLU A 5 48.65 9.28 12.86
C GLU A 5 47.33 10.08 12.79
N SER A 6 46.48 9.75 11.82
CA SER A 6 45.02 10.00 11.79
C SER A 6 44.50 8.99 10.76
N HIS A 7 43.91 7.82 11.07
CA HIS A 7 42.84 7.42 11.99
C HIS A 7 41.51 8.17 11.80
N LEU A 8 40.50 7.36 11.44
CA LEU A 8 39.03 7.56 11.39
C LEU A 8 38.50 8.24 10.12
N ASP A 9 37.36 7.86 9.53
CA ASP A 9 36.26 7.04 10.05
C ASP A 9 35.34 6.55 8.93
N GLY A 10 34.49 5.59 9.27
CA GLY A 10 33.48 4.92 8.47
C GLY A 10 32.65 5.81 7.53
N GLY A 11 32.78 5.53 6.24
CA GLY A 11 31.69 5.75 5.28
C GLY A 11 30.71 4.60 5.40
N ASP A 12 29.86 4.66 6.43
CA ASP A 12 28.76 3.74 6.68
C ASP A 12 27.81 3.78 5.46
N GLY A 13 28.07 2.88 4.51
CA GLY A 13 27.23 2.62 3.36
C GLY A 13 25.97 1.92 3.81
N VAL A 14 25.11 2.62 4.54
CA VAL A 14 23.75 2.16 4.81
C VAL A 14 23.01 2.24 3.48
N ASP A 15 23.11 1.14 2.72
CA ASP A 15 22.26 0.89 1.58
C ASP A 15 20.81 0.84 2.09
N ARG A 16 20.11 1.97 1.95
CA ARG A 16 18.70 2.15 2.35
C ARG A 16 17.76 1.18 1.62
N ARG A 17 18.25 0.36 0.67
CA ARG A 17 17.48 -0.73 0.03
C ARG A 17 17.46 -2.02 0.85
N THR A 18 18.23 -2.11 1.94
CA THR A 18 18.36 -3.35 2.75
C THR A 18 17.47 -3.40 4.00
N LEU A 19 16.76 -2.32 4.33
CA LEU A 19 15.79 -2.29 5.44
C LEU A 19 14.41 -2.84 5.08
N ARG A 20 14.26 -3.46 3.90
CA ARG A 20 13.01 -4.10 3.50
C ARG A 20 13.08 -5.59 3.85
N PRO A 21 12.21 -6.09 4.76
CA PRO A 21 12.23 -7.50 5.12
C PRO A 21 11.95 -8.40 3.90
N PRO A 22 12.49 -9.63 3.88
CA PRO A 22 12.28 -10.58 2.78
C PRO A 22 10.80 -10.90 2.59
N ARG A 23 10.34 -10.90 1.33
CA ARG A 23 8.95 -11.08 0.87
C ARG A 23 8.30 -12.45 1.20
N SER A 24 8.90 -13.29 2.06
CA SER A 24 8.56 -14.72 2.18
C SER A 24 7.65 -15.12 3.35
N GLU A 25 7.23 -14.21 4.23
CA GLU A 25 6.23 -14.52 5.25
C GLU A 25 4.91 -13.85 4.90
N ARG A 26 4.28 -14.34 3.83
CA ARG A 26 2.89 -13.99 3.54
C ARG A 26 2.01 -14.87 4.41
N PRO A 27 1.24 -14.32 5.35
CA PRO A 27 0.36 -15.12 6.19
C PRO A 27 -0.60 -15.93 5.31
N THR A 28 -0.79 -17.20 5.62
CA THR A 28 -1.64 -18.12 4.83
C THR A 28 -3.10 -17.69 4.80
N TRP A 29 -3.55 -16.86 5.75
CA TRP A 29 -4.87 -16.25 5.72
C TRP A 29 -5.06 -15.27 4.55
N VAL A 30 -3.98 -14.65 4.05
CA VAL A 30 -4.02 -13.68 2.96
C VAL A 30 -4.57 -14.31 1.68
N LYS A 31 -4.17 -15.55 1.36
CA LYS A 31 -4.61 -16.25 0.14
C LYS A 31 -6.06 -16.73 0.18
N ARG A 32 -6.63 -16.97 1.38
CA ARG A 32 -8.03 -17.46 1.52
C ARG A 32 -9.04 -16.33 1.64
N ALA A 33 -8.59 -15.12 1.95
CA ALA A 33 -9.44 -13.96 2.16
C ALA A 33 -9.43 -12.95 1.00
N THR A 34 -8.76 -13.27 -0.11
CA THR A 34 -8.60 -12.38 -1.27
C THR A 34 -9.12 -13.03 -2.56
N THR A 35 -10.35 -13.52 -2.50
CA THR A 35 -11.14 -13.77 -3.73
C THR A 35 -11.53 -12.40 -4.31
N GLN A 36 -11.78 -12.32 -5.62
CA GLN A 36 -12.12 -11.06 -6.30
C GLN A 36 -13.31 -10.33 -5.64
N ASP A 37 -14.32 -11.08 -5.17
CA ASP A 37 -15.44 -10.50 -4.41
C ASP A 37 -15.00 -9.76 -3.13
N LYS A 38 -13.96 -10.25 -2.44
CA LYS A 38 -13.50 -9.65 -1.18
C LYS A 38 -12.65 -8.40 -1.39
N ILE A 39 -11.98 -8.27 -2.54
CA ILE A 39 -11.25 -7.03 -2.87
C ILE A 39 -12.23 -5.96 -3.38
N ASP A 40 -13.30 -6.36 -4.08
CA ASP A 40 -14.34 -5.44 -4.51
C ASP A 40 -15.15 -4.87 -3.33
N SER A 41 -15.52 -5.71 -2.36
CA SER A 41 -16.12 -5.23 -1.09
C SER A 41 -15.17 -4.34 -0.28
N PHE A 42 -13.85 -4.52 -0.43
CA PHE A 42 -12.85 -3.63 0.18
C PHE A 42 -12.81 -2.26 -0.50
N TRP A 43 -12.79 -2.22 -1.83
CA TRP A 43 -12.75 -0.97 -2.58
C TRP A 43 -14.04 -0.16 -2.48
N SER A 44 -15.19 -0.82 -2.41
CA SER A 44 -16.49 -0.17 -2.20
C SER A 44 -16.71 0.32 -0.76
N GLY A 45 -15.95 -0.19 0.20
CA GLY A 45 -16.09 0.13 1.62
C GLY A 45 -17.04 -0.80 2.40
N GLU A 46 -17.82 -1.65 1.72
CA GLU A 46 -18.77 -2.58 2.34
C GLU A 46 -18.10 -3.50 3.39
N SER A 47 -16.88 -3.96 3.10
CA SER A 47 -16.16 -4.90 3.97
C SER A 47 -15.75 -4.31 5.32
N PHE A 48 -15.81 -2.98 5.49
CA PHE A 48 -15.52 -2.30 6.75
C PHE A 48 -16.70 -2.37 7.74
N ASP A 49 -17.92 -2.57 7.25
CA ASP A 49 -19.12 -2.69 8.08
C ASP A 49 -19.48 -4.16 8.39
N LEU A 50 -18.91 -5.11 7.65
CA LEU A 50 -19.13 -6.54 7.83
C LEU A 50 -18.19 -7.13 8.90
N PRO A 51 -18.67 -7.68 10.03
CA PRO A 51 -17.84 -8.16 11.14
C PRO A 51 -16.78 -9.20 10.74
N GLU A 52 -17.10 -10.04 9.75
CA GLU A 52 -16.24 -11.12 9.26
C GLU A 52 -15.06 -10.65 8.38
N SER A 53 -15.16 -9.46 7.78
CA SER A 53 -14.13 -8.87 6.93
C SER A 53 -13.56 -7.57 7.48
N GLN A 54 -14.17 -6.99 8.51
CA GLN A 54 -13.81 -5.70 9.07
C GLN A 54 -12.35 -5.66 9.54
N GLU A 55 -11.96 -6.61 10.39
CA GLU A 55 -10.58 -6.66 10.94
C GLU A 55 -9.54 -6.74 9.82
N LEU A 56 -9.79 -7.61 8.84
CA LEU A 56 -8.94 -7.77 7.66
C LEU A 56 -8.86 -6.48 6.83
N SER A 57 -9.99 -5.81 6.62
CA SER A 57 -10.09 -4.58 5.82
C SER A 57 -9.29 -3.46 6.47
N TYR A 58 -9.43 -3.25 7.78
CA TYR A 58 -8.62 -2.28 8.50
C TYR A 58 -7.12 -2.62 8.45
N HIS A 59 -6.75 -3.90 8.62
CA HIS A 59 -5.35 -4.29 8.49
C HIS A 59 -4.78 -4.00 7.11
N LEU A 60 -5.52 -4.31 6.04
CA LEU A 60 -5.10 -4.02 4.68
C LEU A 60 -4.98 -2.50 4.47
N ALA A 61 -5.98 -1.72 4.85
CA ALA A 61 -5.96 -0.26 4.75
C ALA A 61 -4.74 0.35 5.46
N VAL A 62 -4.45 -0.09 6.69
CA VAL A 62 -3.28 0.38 7.45
C VAL A 62 -1.98 0.07 6.72
N VAL A 63 -1.84 -1.13 6.14
CA VAL A 63 -0.65 -1.49 5.37
C VAL A 63 -0.51 -0.62 4.10
N LEU A 64 -1.60 -0.43 3.36
CA LEU A 64 -1.59 0.38 2.14
C LEU A 64 -1.23 1.84 2.42
N VAL A 65 -1.84 2.44 3.45
CA VAL A 65 -1.55 3.82 3.86
C VAL A 65 -0.11 3.96 4.35
N ARG A 66 0.39 2.99 5.13
CA ARG A 66 1.80 3.00 5.58
C ARG A 66 2.78 2.93 4.41
N ASN A 67 2.52 2.07 3.43
CA ASN A 67 3.36 1.96 2.24
C ASN A 67 3.31 3.27 1.45
N LEU A 68 2.12 3.84 1.25
CA LEU A 68 1.94 5.09 0.53
C LEU A 68 2.66 6.27 1.22
N MET A 69 2.53 6.39 2.54
CA MET A 69 3.21 7.42 3.33
C MET A 69 4.73 7.25 3.35
N SER A 70 5.22 6.00 3.31
CA SER A 70 6.65 5.71 3.24
C SER A 70 7.24 6.09 1.89
N ASP A 71 6.56 5.74 0.80
CA ASP A 71 7.10 5.86 -0.56
C ASP A 71 6.80 7.24 -1.17
N TYR A 72 5.68 7.88 -0.80
CA TYR A 72 5.19 9.13 -1.38
C TYR A 72 4.78 10.20 -0.33
N PRO A 73 5.57 10.46 0.72
CA PRO A 73 5.16 11.27 1.88
C PRO A 73 4.67 12.68 1.54
N ARG A 74 5.15 13.28 0.44
CA ARG A 74 4.76 14.62 -0.01
C ARG A 74 3.56 14.65 -0.95
N ARG A 75 3.21 13.52 -1.56
CA ARG A 75 2.15 13.41 -2.58
C ARG A 75 0.88 12.74 -2.07
N VAL A 76 0.94 12.11 -0.90
CA VAL A 76 -0.23 11.48 -0.28
C VAL A 76 -1.37 12.49 -0.08
N LEU A 77 -1.07 13.71 0.33
CA LEU A 77 -2.11 14.74 0.51
C LEU A 77 -2.78 15.11 -0.80
N ASP A 78 -2.03 15.25 -1.90
CA ASP A 78 -2.59 15.55 -3.23
C ASP A 78 -3.48 14.41 -3.72
N PHE A 79 -3.04 13.16 -3.51
CA PHE A 79 -3.84 11.97 -3.77
C PHE A 79 -5.14 11.98 -2.97
N LEU A 80 -5.09 12.16 -1.65
CA LEU A 80 -6.27 12.13 -0.79
C LEU A 80 -7.27 13.24 -1.11
N ASN A 81 -6.79 14.40 -1.56
CA ASN A 81 -7.65 15.52 -1.96
C ASN A 81 -8.29 15.33 -3.34
N SER A 82 -7.74 14.45 -4.18
CA SER A 82 -8.21 14.22 -5.54
C SER A 82 -8.90 12.85 -5.71
N ALA A 83 -8.89 12.02 -4.67
CA ALA A 83 -9.43 10.67 -4.70
C ALA A 83 -10.95 10.71 -4.85
N GLU A 84 -11.45 9.98 -5.85
CA GLU A 84 -12.88 9.85 -6.13
C GLU A 84 -13.39 8.49 -5.66
N PHE A 85 -14.59 8.47 -5.09
CA PHE A 85 -15.18 7.22 -4.63
C PHE A 85 -15.51 6.28 -5.82
N SER A 86 -15.93 6.84 -6.95
CA SER A 86 -16.39 6.09 -8.13
C SER A 86 -15.36 5.08 -8.68
N ASP A 87 -14.07 5.35 -8.52
CA ASP A 87 -12.97 4.49 -8.97
C ASP A 87 -12.03 4.07 -7.82
N ALA A 88 -12.51 4.17 -6.57
CA ALA A 88 -11.74 3.95 -5.35
C ALA A 88 -10.47 4.81 -5.23
N GLY A 89 -10.37 5.91 -5.99
CA GLY A 89 -9.21 6.80 -6.03
C GLY A 89 -8.08 6.32 -6.94
N ASN A 90 -8.31 5.34 -7.81
CA ASN A 90 -7.27 4.78 -8.67
C ASN A 90 -6.66 5.83 -9.61
N ALA A 91 -7.48 6.65 -10.26
CA ALA A 91 -7.03 7.72 -11.15
C ALA A 91 -6.19 8.76 -10.39
N ALA A 92 -6.68 9.21 -9.22
CA ALA A 92 -5.96 10.15 -8.37
C ALA A 92 -4.58 9.62 -7.93
N LEU A 93 -4.50 8.32 -7.62
CA LEU A 93 -3.25 7.68 -7.23
C LEU A 93 -2.27 7.60 -8.40
N ILE A 94 -2.76 7.31 -9.61
CA ILE A 94 -1.94 7.31 -10.83
C ILE A 94 -1.43 8.73 -11.11
N ASP A 95 -2.29 9.73 -11.04
CA ASP A 95 -1.92 11.13 -11.35
C ASP A 95 -0.91 11.69 -10.33
N SER A 96 -1.11 11.39 -9.04
CA SER A 96 -0.26 11.92 -7.96
C SER A 96 1.03 11.13 -7.80
N CYS A 97 0.94 9.80 -7.73
CA CYS A 97 2.03 8.91 -7.33
C CYS A 97 2.62 8.11 -8.50
N GLY A 98 1.98 8.10 -9.67
CA GLY A 98 2.45 7.37 -10.85
C GLY A 98 2.30 5.85 -10.76
N ILE A 99 1.48 5.36 -9.81
CA ILE A 99 1.23 3.93 -9.59
C ILE A 99 -0.27 3.66 -9.50
N SER A 100 -0.68 2.46 -9.87
CA SER A 100 -2.08 2.03 -9.72
C SER A 100 -2.35 1.41 -8.35
N LEU A 101 -3.62 1.32 -7.95
CA LEU A 101 -4.02 0.58 -6.75
C LEU A 101 -3.66 -0.91 -6.86
N VAL A 102 -3.70 -1.47 -8.07
CA VAL A 102 -3.28 -2.85 -8.36
C VAL A 102 -1.81 -3.05 -8.00
N ASP A 103 -0.96 -2.09 -8.35
CA ASP A 103 0.46 -2.15 -8.04
C ASP A 103 0.69 -2.02 -6.53
N LEU A 104 0.00 -1.08 -5.88
CA LEU A 104 0.10 -0.87 -4.43
C LEU A 104 -0.32 -2.11 -3.64
N VAL A 105 -1.47 -2.68 -3.94
CA VAL A 105 -1.95 -3.92 -3.32
C VAL A 105 -1.07 -5.10 -3.72
N GLY A 106 -0.64 -5.16 -4.97
CA GLY A 106 0.21 -6.23 -5.49
C GLY A 106 1.59 -6.30 -4.84
N GLN A 107 2.11 -5.17 -4.32
CA GLN A 107 3.33 -5.18 -3.53
C GLN A 107 3.19 -6.02 -2.26
N PHE A 108 2.02 -5.98 -1.62
CA PHE A 108 1.70 -6.71 -0.40
C PHE A 108 1.14 -8.11 -0.69
N LEU A 109 0.03 -8.19 -1.44
CA LEU A 109 -0.71 -9.42 -1.75
C LEU A 109 -0.08 -10.26 -2.87
N GLY A 110 0.78 -9.68 -3.71
CA GLY A 110 1.39 -10.34 -4.89
C GLY A 110 0.62 -10.11 -6.17
N ARG A 111 0.97 -10.82 -7.24
CA ARG A 111 0.18 -10.75 -8.48
C ARG A 111 -1.21 -11.35 -8.26
N GLY A 112 -2.24 -10.66 -8.74
CA GLY A 112 -3.63 -11.09 -8.68
C GLY A 112 -4.57 -10.03 -9.27
N PRO A 113 -5.86 -10.37 -9.44
CA PRO A 113 -6.87 -9.47 -10.01
C PRO A 113 -7.35 -8.47 -8.94
N TRP A 114 -6.49 -7.52 -8.56
CA TRP A 114 -6.76 -6.55 -7.49
C TRP A 114 -7.38 -5.23 -7.99
N SER A 115 -7.71 -5.15 -9.27
CA SER A 115 -8.18 -3.91 -9.87
C SER A 115 -9.50 -3.48 -9.26
N PRO A 116 -9.62 -2.20 -8.85
CA PRO A 116 -10.92 -1.63 -8.53
C PRO A 116 -11.80 -1.60 -9.79
N ARG A 117 -13.11 -1.70 -9.57
CA ARG A 117 -14.12 -1.35 -10.55
C ARG A 117 -14.16 0.16 -10.76
N THR A 118 -14.82 0.57 -11.83
CA THR A 118 -14.92 1.99 -12.23
C THR A 118 -16.30 2.59 -11.94
N ASP A 119 -17.15 1.88 -11.20
CA ASP A 119 -18.57 2.15 -11.03
C ASP A 119 -19.05 1.95 -9.58
N TYR A 120 -18.24 2.31 -8.58
CA TYR A 120 -18.65 2.16 -7.18
C TYR A 120 -19.73 3.16 -6.73
N SER A 121 -19.96 4.24 -7.49
CA SER A 121 -20.95 5.28 -7.19
C SER A 121 -22.41 4.82 -7.25
N ASP A 122 -22.69 3.60 -7.72
CA ASP A 122 -24.03 3.01 -7.78
C ASP A 122 -24.37 2.10 -6.57
N ALA A 123 -23.47 1.98 -5.60
CA ALA A 123 -23.74 1.24 -4.35
C ALA A 123 -24.48 2.13 -3.33
N GLU A 124 -25.76 2.36 -3.63
CA GLU A 124 -26.91 2.77 -2.80
C GLU A 124 -26.82 3.99 -1.85
N ALA A 125 -27.82 4.88 -2.05
CA ALA A 125 -28.33 5.88 -1.12
C ALA A 125 -29.34 5.28 -0.13
#